data_AF-A0A7C5TP44-F1
#
_entry.id   AF-A0A7C5TP44-F1
#
_cell.length_a   1.000
_cell.length_b   1.000
_cell.length_c   1.000
_cell.angle_alpha   90.00
_cell.angle_beta   90.00
_cell.angle_gamma   90.00
#
_symmetry.space_group_name_H-M   'P 1'
#
loop_
_entity.id
_entity.type
_entity.pdbx_description
1 polymer ?
#
loop_
_entity_poly.entity_id
_entity_poly.type
_entity_poly.pdbx_seq_one_letter_code
_entity_poly.pdbx_strand_id
1 'polypeptide(L)'
;GPEVEDALARLAALVEGLARHGRREPVHVDLAELRGYRYHTGIVFGAFVPGHGYDVARGGRYDDIGAAFGRARPATGFSADLRTLACLAEEAGAARPAPAGGILAPFGDEPALLEAVRALRARGERVVWALPGQPAEPHAYGCDRMLVREAGAWTVKEAGTADREP
;
A
#
# COMPACT_ATOMS: atom_id res chain seq x y z
N GLY A 1 26.96 -11.25 -33.34
CA GLY A 1 26.21 -10.38 -34.26
C GLY A 1 26.01 -9.08 -33.53
N PRO A 2 26.20 -7.91 -34.19
CA PRO A 2 26.42 -6.64 -33.51
C PRO A 2 25.31 -6.27 -32.52
N GLU A 3 24.05 -6.57 -32.85
CA GLU A 3 22.91 -6.31 -31.96
C GLU A 3 22.95 -7.13 -30.66
N VAL A 4 23.40 -8.38 -30.74
CA VAL A 4 23.54 -9.28 -29.57
C VAL A 4 24.70 -8.80 -28.70
N GLU A 5 25.82 -8.40 -29.32
CA GLU A 5 26.99 -7.87 -28.61
C GLU A 5 26.64 -6.57 -27.86
N ASP A 6 25.91 -5.67 -28.50
CA ASP A 6 25.42 -4.45 -27.85
C ASP A 6 24.45 -4.75 -26.69
N ALA A 7 23.56 -5.74 -26.85
CA ALA A 7 22.64 -6.14 -25.79
C ALA A 7 23.38 -6.71 -24.58
N LEU A 8 24.39 -7.56 -24.81
CA LEU A 8 25.25 -8.11 -23.76
C LEU A 8 26.07 -7.02 -23.08
N ALA A 9 26.62 -6.06 -23.84
CA ALA A 9 27.34 -4.92 -23.28
C ALA A 9 26.44 -4.05 -22.40
N ARG A 10 25.20 -3.80 -22.82
CA ARG A 10 24.19 -3.08 -22.01
C ARG A 10 23.86 -3.83 -20.72
N LEU A 11 23.72 -5.15 -20.78
CA LEU A 11 23.47 -5.98 -19.60
C LEU A 11 24.65 -5.96 -18.62
N ALA A 12 25.88 -6.09 -19.11
CA ALA A 12 27.08 -5.99 -18.29
C ALA A 12 27.18 -4.62 -17.59
N ALA A 13 26.98 -3.54 -18.34
CA ALA A 13 26.99 -2.18 -17.80
C ALA A 13 25.92 -1.96 -16.73
N LEU A 14 24.74 -2.59 -16.86
CA LEU A 14 23.70 -2.55 -15.84
C LEU A 14 24.13 -3.26 -14.56
N VAL A 15 24.65 -4.49 -14.67
CA VAL A 15 25.10 -5.29 -13.52
C VAL A 15 26.22 -4.56 -12.77
N GLU A 16 27.21 -4.04 -13.49
CA GLU A 16 28.27 -3.20 -12.91
C GLU A 16 27.72 -1.92 -12.28
N GLY A 17 26.73 -1.30 -12.93
CA GLY A 17 25.99 -0.16 -12.40
C GLY A 17 25.35 -0.46 -11.04
N LEU A 18 24.65 -1.58 -10.91
CA LEU A 18 24.00 -2.00 -9.66
C LEU A 18 25.03 -2.24 -8.54
N ALA A 19 26.14 -2.89 -8.86
CA ALA A 19 27.23 -3.12 -7.91
C ALA A 19 27.83 -1.79 -7.40
N ARG A 20 28.06 -0.82 -8.30
CA ARG A 20 28.57 0.51 -7.92
C ARG A 20 27.61 1.31 -7.02
N HIS A 21 26.31 1.10 -7.15
CA HIS A 21 25.31 1.73 -6.26
C HIS A 21 25.18 1.01 -4.90
N GLY A 22 26.04 0.04 -4.61
CA GLY A 22 26.08 -0.64 -3.31
C GLY A 22 24.93 -1.61 -3.09
N ARG A 23 24.21 -2.02 -4.14
CA ARG A 23 23.24 -3.12 -4.06
C ARG A 23 23.97 -4.41 -3.69
N ARG A 24 23.46 -5.12 -2.70
CA ARG A 24 24.06 -6.35 -2.14
C ARG A 24 23.22 -7.59 -2.44
N GLU A 25 22.03 -7.39 -2.99
CA GLU A 25 21.11 -8.44 -3.37
C GLU A 25 21.68 -9.23 -4.56
N PRO A 26 21.51 -10.57 -4.57
CA PRO A 26 22.02 -11.40 -5.65
C PRO A 26 21.29 -11.11 -6.96
N VAL A 27 22.04 -10.76 -8.00
CA VAL A 27 21.52 -10.59 -9.36
C VAL A 27 21.67 -11.89 -10.12
N HIS A 28 20.55 -12.40 -10.63
CA HIS A 28 20.53 -13.57 -11.50
C HIS A 28 20.25 -13.11 -12.93
N VAL A 29 21.03 -13.62 -13.87
CA VAL A 29 20.87 -13.32 -15.30
C VAL A 29 20.24 -14.54 -15.98
N ASP A 30 19.05 -14.36 -16.53
CA ASP A 30 18.37 -15.36 -17.35
C ASP A 30 18.18 -14.80 -18.77
N LEU A 31 18.95 -15.33 -19.72
CA LEU A 31 18.86 -14.96 -21.13
C LEU A 31 17.67 -15.63 -21.86
N ALA A 32 16.96 -16.53 -21.19
CA ALA A 32 15.76 -17.20 -21.69
C ALA A 32 14.46 -16.56 -21.16
N GLU A 33 14.53 -15.45 -20.44
CA GLU A 33 13.35 -14.70 -19.98
C GLU A 33 12.68 -13.98 -21.18
N LEU A 34 11.57 -14.54 -21.63
CA LEU A 34 10.81 -14.07 -22.80
C LEU A 34 9.39 -13.58 -22.45
N ARG A 35 9.04 -13.48 -21.16
CA ARG A 35 7.71 -13.00 -20.73
C ARG A 35 7.59 -11.50 -20.99
N GLY A 36 6.45 -11.07 -21.55
CA GLY A 36 6.17 -9.63 -21.76
C GLY A 36 6.70 -9.03 -23.08
N TYR A 37 7.10 -9.86 -24.04
CA TYR A 37 7.66 -9.49 -25.36
C TYR A 37 6.84 -8.53 -26.24
N ARG A 38 5.62 -8.17 -25.85
CA ARG A 38 4.72 -7.38 -26.72
C ARG A 38 4.97 -5.88 -26.68
N TYR A 39 5.70 -5.36 -25.69
CA TYR A 39 5.99 -3.92 -25.58
C TYR A 39 7.38 -3.59 -25.02
N HIS A 40 8.15 -4.60 -24.59
CA HIS A 40 9.53 -4.38 -24.16
C HIS A 40 10.48 -4.29 -25.36
N THR A 41 11.41 -3.35 -25.28
CA THR A 41 12.34 -2.98 -26.37
C THR A 41 13.80 -3.16 -25.97
N GLY A 42 14.06 -3.79 -24.83
CA GLY A 42 15.40 -4.00 -24.28
C GLY A 42 15.35 -4.81 -22.99
N ILE A 43 16.19 -4.45 -22.03
CA ILE A 43 16.30 -5.14 -20.73
C ILE A 43 14.93 -5.25 -20.05
N VAL A 44 14.66 -6.44 -19.51
CA VAL A 44 13.58 -6.74 -18.57
C VAL A 44 14.16 -7.21 -17.24
N PHE A 45 13.42 -7.04 -16.17
CA PHE A 45 13.81 -7.52 -14.85
C PHE A 45 12.59 -7.90 -14.01
N GLY A 46 12.82 -8.82 -13.07
CA GLY A 46 11.88 -9.19 -12.02
C GLY A 46 12.56 -9.17 -10.65
N ALA A 47 11.84 -8.76 -9.62
CA ALA A 47 12.25 -8.85 -8.23
C ALA A 47 11.51 -9.99 -7.55
N PHE A 48 12.22 -10.82 -6.80
CA PHE A 48 11.67 -12.02 -6.16
C PHE A 48 11.96 -12.00 -4.66
N VAL A 49 11.04 -12.56 -3.89
CA VAL A 49 11.18 -12.73 -2.44
C VAL A 49 11.23 -14.22 -2.13
N PRO A 50 12.16 -14.70 -1.27
CA PRO A 50 12.23 -16.11 -0.88
C PRO A 50 10.88 -16.63 -0.38
N GLY A 51 10.48 -17.82 -0.84
CA GLY A 51 9.19 -18.42 -0.47
C GLY A 51 7.99 -17.91 -1.27
N HIS A 52 8.13 -16.87 -2.09
CA HIS A 52 7.09 -16.39 -3.00
C HIS A 52 7.35 -16.90 -4.43
N GLY A 53 6.39 -17.63 -5.00
CA GLY A 53 6.54 -18.32 -6.29
C GLY A 53 6.52 -17.44 -7.54
N TYR A 54 6.33 -16.13 -7.38
CA TYR A 54 6.21 -15.17 -8.47
C TYR A 54 7.05 -13.91 -8.20
N ASP A 55 7.22 -13.07 -9.21
CA ASP A 55 7.85 -11.76 -9.06
C ASP A 55 6.95 -10.80 -8.26
N VAL A 56 7.53 -10.10 -7.29
CA VAL A 56 6.83 -9.06 -6.50
C VAL A 56 6.84 -7.70 -7.21
N ALA A 57 7.77 -7.52 -8.15
CA ALA A 57 7.83 -6.39 -9.05
C ALA A 57 8.46 -6.81 -10.37
N ARG A 58 8.00 -6.23 -11.47
CA ARG A 58 8.54 -6.46 -12.81
C ARG A 58 8.63 -5.19 -13.60
N GLY A 59 9.64 -5.09 -14.44
CA GLY A 59 9.87 -3.90 -15.23
C GLY A 59 10.79 -4.14 -16.40
N GLY A 60 11.09 -3.04 -17.09
CA GLY A 60 11.99 -3.08 -18.23
C GLY A 60 11.99 -1.78 -19.02
N ARG A 61 12.64 -1.84 -20.19
CA ARG A 61 12.65 -0.77 -21.19
C ARG A 61 11.51 -0.94 -22.20
N TYR A 62 10.85 0.15 -22.57
CA TYR A 62 9.67 0.17 -23.46
C TYR A 62 9.59 1.46 -24.30
N ASP A 63 10.63 1.71 -25.10
CA ASP A 63 10.81 2.96 -25.85
C ASP A 63 9.70 3.21 -26.91
N ASP A 64 9.03 2.15 -27.37
CA ASP A 64 8.05 2.22 -28.47
C ASP A 64 6.59 2.40 -28.02
N ILE A 65 6.29 2.31 -26.73
CA ILE A 65 4.89 2.40 -26.25
C ILE A 65 4.25 3.75 -26.58
N GLY A 66 5.07 4.82 -26.63
CA GLY A 66 4.64 6.16 -27.02
C GLY A 66 4.28 6.30 -28.50
N ALA A 67 4.71 5.37 -29.37
CA ALA A 67 4.38 5.42 -30.80
C ALA A 67 2.86 5.30 -31.03
N ALA A 68 2.17 4.51 -30.21
CA ALA A 68 0.70 4.41 -30.23
C ALA A 68 0.00 5.74 -29.89
N PHE A 69 0.72 6.69 -29.27
CA PHE A 69 0.24 8.01 -28.87
C PHE A 69 0.89 9.15 -29.67
N GLY A 70 1.51 8.83 -30.82
CA GLY A 70 2.04 9.81 -31.77
C GLY A 70 3.53 10.15 -31.64
N ARG A 71 4.26 9.57 -30.67
CA ARG A 71 5.72 9.76 -30.55
C ARG A 71 6.42 8.69 -29.70
N ALA A 72 7.33 7.92 -30.30
CA ALA A 72 8.25 7.07 -29.54
C ALA A 72 9.25 7.90 -28.72
N ARG A 73 9.51 7.49 -27.47
CA ARG A 73 10.49 8.14 -26.58
C ARG A 73 11.11 7.09 -25.65
N PRO A 74 12.42 7.20 -25.33
CA PRO A 74 13.04 6.29 -24.38
C PRO A 74 12.28 6.23 -23.05
N ALA A 75 11.96 5.03 -22.59
CA ALA A 75 11.14 4.83 -21.40
C ALA A 75 11.55 3.55 -20.66
N THR A 76 11.55 3.63 -19.33
CA THR A 76 11.74 2.49 -18.45
C THR A 76 10.95 2.69 -17.16
N GLY A 77 10.56 1.60 -16.53
CA GLY A 77 9.70 1.60 -15.36
C GLY A 77 9.41 0.17 -14.90
N PHE A 78 8.65 0.07 -13.81
CA PHE A 78 8.21 -1.19 -13.25
C PHE A 78 6.81 -1.05 -12.66
N SER A 79 6.17 -2.19 -12.43
CA SER A 79 4.94 -2.31 -11.66
C SER A 79 5.15 -3.31 -10.52
N ALA A 80 4.34 -3.18 -9.48
CA ALA A 80 4.28 -4.07 -8.35
C ALA A 80 2.84 -4.15 -7.84
N ASP A 81 2.47 -5.30 -7.27
CA ASP A 81 1.17 -5.46 -6.62
C ASP A 81 1.27 -5.03 -5.15
N LEU A 82 0.60 -3.93 -4.81
CA LEU A 82 0.60 -3.38 -3.44
C LEU A 82 -0.01 -4.34 -2.42
N ARG A 83 -0.99 -5.16 -2.80
CA ARG A 83 -1.56 -6.18 -1.90
C ARG A 83 -0.51 -7.23 -1.57
N THR A 84 0.18 -7.75 -2.60
CA THR A 84 1.24 -8.74 -2.40
C THR A 84 2.35 -8.18 -1.52
N LEU A 85 2.79 -6.95 -1.78
CA LEU A 85 3.80 -6.29 -0.97
C LEU A 85 3.33 -6.07 0.49
N ALA A 86 2.06 -5.70 0.70
CA ALA A 86 1.51 -5.54 2.05
C ALA A 86 1.48 -6.86 2.83
N CYS A 87 1.02 -7.95 2.20
CA CYS A 87 1.02 -9.28 2.84
C CYS A 87 2.44 -9.76 3.17
N LEU A 88 3.37 -9.63 2.23
CA LEU A 88 4.77 -10.01 2.46
C LEU A 88 5.44 -9.15 3.54
N ALA A 89 5.07 -7.87 3.64
CA ALA A 89 5.55 -7.00 4.72
C ALA A 89 5.04 -7.47 6.08
N GLU A 90 3.75 -7.83 6.18
CA GLU A 90 3.17 -8.39 7.41
C GLU A 90 3.85 -9.72 7.79
N GLU A 91 4.07 -10.62 6.84
CA GLU A 91 4.79 -11.90 7.05
C GLU A 91 6.24 -11.68 7.49
N ALA A 92 6.90 -10.65 6.97
CA ALA A 92 8.25 -10.25 7.36
C ALA A 92 8.30 -9.52 8.72
N GLY A 93 7.17 -9.38 9.41
CA GLY A 93 7.09 -8.71 10.71
C GLY A 93 7.20 -7.18 10.63
N ALA A 94 6.92 -6.59 9.46
CA ALA A 94 6.85 -5.13 9.35
C ALA A 94 5.79 -4.61 10.33
N ALA A 95 6.19 -3.66 11.17
CA ALA A 95 5.31 -3.10 12.18
C ALA A 95 4.11 -2.45 11.49
N ARG A 96 2.93 -3.05 11.67
CA ARG A 96 1.68 -2.37 11.35
C ARG A 96 1.49 -1.30 12.41
N PRO A 97 1.35 -0.01 12.05
CA PRO A 97 0.97 0.98 13.04
C PRO A 97 -0.31 0.50 13.72
N ALA A 98 -0.32 0.50 15.05
CA ALA A 98 -1.52 0.15 15.79
C ALA A 98 -2.68 0.99 15.24
N PRO A 99 -3.85 0.38 14.95
CA PRO A 99 -4.98 1.14 14.45
C PRO A 99 -5.22 2.29 15.42
N ALA A 100 -5.16 3.53 14.91
CA ALA A 100 -5.51 4.69 15.71
C ALA A 100 -6.94 4.46 16.24
N GLY A 101 -7.08 4.50 17.56
CA GLY A 101 -8.36 4.35 18.21
C GLY A 101 -9.39 5.32 17.65
N GLY A 102 -10.64 4.89 17.65
CA GLY A 102 -11.75 5.62 17.04
C GLY A 102 -12.70 6.19 18.08
N ILE A 103 -13.49 7.16 17.66
CA ILE A 103 -14.57 7.73 18.46
C ILE A 103 -15.89 7.17 17.90
N LEU A 104 -16.65 6.45 18.73
CA LEU A 104 -18.01 6.04 18.39
C LEU A 104 -18.98 7.20 18.62
N ALA A 105 -19.73 7.60 17.60
CA ALA A 105 -20.84 8.54 17.70
C ALA A 105 -22.16 7.76 17.79
N PRO A 106 -23.06 8.08 18.74
CA PRO A 106 -24.39 7.47 18.76
C PRO A 106 -25.15 7.86 17.50
N PHE A 107 -26.05 7.01 17.02
CA PHE A 107 -26.89 7.36 15.86
C PHE A 107 -27.84 8.52 16.22
N GLY A 108 -27.90 9.53 15.36
CA GLY A 108 -28.80 10.67 15.52
C GLY A 108 -28.55 11.80 14.53
N ASP A 109 -29.49 12.73 14.46
CA ASP A 109 -29.50 13.88 13.54
C ASP A 109 -29.50 15.24 14.28
N GLU A 110 -29.29 15.25 15.59
CA GLU A 110 -29.19 16.48 16.38
C GLU A 110 -28.10 17.42 15.78
N PRO A 111 -28.41 18.69 15.49
CA PRO A 111 -27.45 19.60 14.86
C PRO A 111 -26.12 19.71 15.61
N ALA A 112 -26.16 19.74 16.94
CA ALA A 112 -24.98 19.79 17.79
C ALA A 112 -24.12 18.52 17.69
N LEU A 113 -24.73 17.34 17.51
CA LEU A 113 -24.03 16.08 17.31
C LEU A 113 -23.33 16.07 15.95
N LEU A 114 -24.04 16.48 14.90
CA LEU A 114 -23.50 16.57 13.55
C LEU A 114 -22.32 17.54 13.48
N GLU A 115 -22.40 18.67 14.17
CA GLU A 115 -21.31 19.65 14.29
C GLU A 115 -20.10 19.07 15.04
N ALA A 116 -20.31 18.41 16.19
CA ALA A 116 -19.25 17.75 16.94
C ALA A 116 -18.53 16.68 16.10
N VAL A 117 -19.27 15.84 15.37
CA VAL A 117 -18.71 14.82 14.47
C VAL A 117 -17.90 15.46 13.34
N ARG A 118 -18.39 16.53 12.71
CA ARG A 118 -17.65 17.27 11.68
C ARG A 118 -16.35 17.87 12.24
N ALA A 119 -16.40 18.49 13.41
CA ALA A 119 -15.24 19.09 14.06
C ALA A 119 -14.18 18.05 14.46
N LEU A 120 -14.59 16.86 14.89
CA LEU A 120 -13.67 15.75 15.18
C LEU A 120 -13.00 15.24 13.90
N ARG A 121 -13.77 14.99 12.84
CA ARG A 121 -13.23 14.56 11.54
C ARG A 121 -12.27 15.59 10.92
N ALA A 122 -12.57 16.88 11.04
CA ALA A 122 -11.68 17.95 10.58
C ALA A 122 -10.33 17.99 11.32
N ARG A 123 -10.26 17.43 12.54
CA ARG A 123 -9.03 17.27 13.33
C ARG A 123 -8.27 15.98 13.01
N GLY A 124 -8.74 15.18 12.05
CA GLY A 124 -8.15 13.89 11.67
C GLY A 124 -8.62 12.70 12.51
N GLU A 125 -9.59 12.88 13.41
CA GLU A 125 -10.13 11.80 14.23
C GLU A 125 -10.99 10.84 13.40
N ARG A 126 -10.85 9.54 13.66
CA ARG A 126 -11.72 8.51 13.08
C ARG A 126 -13.02 8.45 13.87
N VAL A 127 -14.10 8.97 13.30
CA VAL A 127 -15.44 8.94 13.92
C VAL A 127 -16.36 7.96 13.20
N VAL A 128 -16.78 6.91 13.91
CA VAL A 128 -17.68 5.85 13.44
C VAL A 128 -19.08 6.10 13.99
N TRP A 129 -20.12 5.94 13.19
CA TRP A 129 -21.50 6.01 13.67
C TRP A 129 -21.95 4.64 14.17
N ALA A 130 -22.58 4.60 15.34
CA ALA A 130 -23.34 3.44 15.78
C ALA A 130 -24.50 3.18 14.81
N LEU A 131 -24.84 1.91 14.62
CA LEU A 131 -25.98 1.53 13.79
C LEU A 131 -27.29 1.75 14.55
N PRO A 132 -28.37 2.19 13.87
CA PRO A 132 -29.70 2.27 14.49
C PRO A 132 -30.13 0.93 15.06
N GLY A 133 -30.58 0.91 16.32
CA GLY A 133 -31.08 -0.30 16.97
C GLY A 133 -30.02 -1.30 17.43
N GLN A 134 -28.73 -0.97 17.34
CA GLN A 134 -27.65 -1.76 17.93
C GLN A 134 -27.10 -1.09 19.20
N PRO A 135 -26.67 -1.87 20.20
CA PRO A 135 -25.95 -1.32 21.34
C PRO A 135 -24.67 -0.62 20.86
N ALA A 136 -24.43 0.58 21.38
CA ALA A 136 -23.24 1.36 21.06
C ALA A 136 -22.04 0.79 21.82
N GLU A 137 -21.40 -0.24 21.25
CA GLU A 137 -20.19 -0.88 21.81
C GLU A 137 -18.94 -0.39 21.07
N PRO A 138 -18.17 0.58 21.62
CA PRO A 138 -17.04 1.19 20.91
C PRO A 138 -16.00 0.17 20.43
N HIS A 139 -15.67 -0.81 21.28
CA HIS A 139 -14.66 -1.82 21.01
C HIS A 139 -14.99 -2.71 19.79
N ALA A 140 -16.28 -3.00 19.55
CA ALA A 140 -16.71 -3.77 18.38
C ALA A 140 -16.41 -3.05 17.04
N TYR A 141 -16.30 -1.72 17.07
CA TYR A 141 -15.95 -0.88 15.92
C TYR A 141 -14.47 -0.44 15.94
N GLY A 142 -13.66 -1.06 16.80
CA GLY A 142 -12.28 -0.65 17.04
C GLY A 142 -12.16 0.76 17.61
N CYS A 143 -13.22 1.30 18.20
CA CYS A 143 -13.22 2.60 18.86
C CYS A 143 -12.78 2.44 20.32
N ASP A 144 -11.88 3.31 20.77
CA ASP A 144 -11.43 3.41 22.16
C ASP A 144 -12.16 4.51 22.92
N ARG A 145 -12.91 5.35 22.21
CA ARG A 145 -13.62 6.51 22.74
C ARG A 145 -15.05 6.55 22.22
N MET A 146 -15.91 7.31 22.90
CA MET A 146 -17.31 7.50 22.52
C MET A 146 -17.76 8.95 22.76
N LEU A 147 -18.62 9.46 21.88
CA LEU A 147 -19.33 10.72 22.06
C LEU A 147 -20.53 10.51 22.99
N VAL A 148 -20.55 11.27 24.08
CA VAL A 148 -21.61 11.25 25.10
C VAL A 148 -22.17 12.65 25.27
N ARG A 149 -23.50 12.76 25.39
CA ARG A 149 -24.19 14.01 25.65
C ARG A 149 -24.23 14.25 27.16
N GLU A 150 -23.51 15.25 27.64
CA GLU A 150 -23.46 15.64 29.05
C GLU A 150 -23.70 17.13 29.21
N ALA A 151 -24.56 17.51 30.18
CA ALA A 151 -24.90 18.91 30.44
C ALA A 151 -25.32 19.71 29.18
N GLY A 152 -25.91 19.05 28.18
CA GLY A 152 -26.33 19.66 26.92
C GLY A 152 -25.24 19.80 25.85
N ALA A 153 -24.02 19.32 26.09
CA ALA A 153 -22.91 19.35 25.15
C ALA A 153 -22.42 17.93 24.79
N TRP A 154 -21.89 17.79 23.57
CA TRP A 154 -21.29 16.55 23.09
C TRP A 154 -19.80 16.49 23.48
N THR A 155 -19.43 15.50 24.28
CA THR A 155 -18.07 15.32 24.81
C THR A 155 -17.53 13.94 24.47
N VAL A 156 -16.21 13.83 24.26
CA VAL A 156 -15.53 12.56 24.00
C VAL A 156 -15.11 11.96 25.33
N LYS A 157 -15.45 10.69 25.56
CA LYS A 157 -15.04 9.91 26.73
C LYS A 157 -14.34 8.63 26.30
N GLU A 158 -13.41 8.16 27.14
CA GLU A 158 -12.82 6.83 27.00
C GLU A 158 -13.92 5.77 27.12
N ALA A 159 -13.90 4.79 26.22
CA ALA A 159 -14.77 3.63 26.32
C ALA A 159 -14.27 2.77 27.49
N GLY A 160 -15.13 2.55 28.48
CA GLY A 160 -14.83 1.64 29.59
C GLY A 160 -14.39 0.27 29.06
N THR A 161 -13.40 -0.34 29.70
CA THR A 161 -12.87 -1.65 29.33
C THR A 161 -14.03 -2.63 29.15
N ALA A 162 -14.18 -3.18 27.94
CA ALA A 162 -15.08 -4.30 27.74
C ALA A 162 -14.65 -5.40 28.70
N ASP A 163 -15.53 -5.77 29.63
CA ASP A 163 -15.37 -6.99 30.43
C ASP A 163 -15.17 -8.14 29.44
N ARG A 164 -13.92 -8.61 29.33
CA ARG A 164 -13.62 -9.90 28.75
C ARG A 164 -14.16 -10.92 29.74
N GLU A 165 -15.40 -11.34 29.58
CA GLU A 165 -15.83 -12.60 30.19
C GLU A 165 -14.99 -13.75 29.57
N PRO A 166 -14.57 -14.72 30.42
CA PRO A 166 -13.53 -15.70 30.11
C PRO A 166 -13.93 -16.77 29.09
#